data_AF-A0A3D1RMC5-F1
#
_entry.id   AF-A0A3D1RMC5-F1
#
_cell.length_a   1.000
_cell.length_b   1.000
_cell.length_c   1.000
_cell.angle_alpha   90.00
_cell.angle_beta   90.00
_cell.angle_gamma   90.00
#
_symmetry.space_group_name_H-M   'P 1'
#
loop_
_entity.id
_entity.type
_entity.pdbx_description
1 polymer ?
#
loop_
_entity_poly.entity_id
_entity_poly.type
_entity_poly.pdbx_seq_one_letter_code
_entity_poly.pdbx_strand_id
1 'polypeptide(L)'
;MEEKQRNKVGYYSVIPSKILYNKELKANEKLLYAMITSLAYKEGYCFATNNYFAEELGVHPKTVSSWISDLRDKNYIKVEMVRKENKQIIQRKIYINDVPYPLNNGYQYQSKNGQAIHQNMEDNNIRFNNKNNNKGHRKFISNYENQRQYTKEFLESLYAN
;
A
#
# COMPACT_ATOMS: atom_id res chain seq x y z
N MET A 1 -3.30 -27.86 14.61
CA MET A 1 -2.17 -26.98 14.23
C MET A 1 -2.63 -25.56 14.42
N GLU A 2 -2.04 -24.82 15.36
CA GLU A 2 -2.38 -23.41 15.57
C GLU A 2 -1.89 -22.60 14.37
N GLU A 3 -2.83 -21.98 13.67
CA GLU A 3 -2.57 -21.04 12.60
C GLU A 3 -1.95 -19.78 13.24
N LYS A 4 -0.62 -19.75 13.28
CA LYS A 4 0.15 -18.62 13.82
C LYS A 4 -0.30 -17.38 13.05
N GLN A 5 -1.10 -16.50 13.67
CA GLN A 5 -1.56 -15.25 13.07
C GLN A 5 -0.34 -14.43 12.63
N ARG A 6 0.01 -14.54 11.36
CA ARG A 6 0.99 -13.67 10.73
C ARG A 6 0.24 -12.37 10.53
N ASN A 7 0.61 -11.33 11.27
CA ASN A 7 0.14 -9.98 10.99
C ASN A 7 0.55 -9.64 9.56
N LYS A 8 -0.36 -9.83 8.60
CA LYS A 8 -0.16 -9.43 7.21
C LYS A 8 -0.04 -7.92 7.20
N VAL A 9 1.08 -7.44 6.69
CA VAL A 9 1.42 -6.02 6.69
C VAL A 9 0.48 -5.29 5.72
N GLY A 10 -0.24 -4.29 6.24
CA GLY A 10 -1.14 -3.42 5.48
C GLY A 10 -2.55 -3.99 5.23
N TYR A 11 -3.59 -3.16 5.44
CA TYR A 11 -4.98 -3.52 5.15
C TYR A 11 -5.23 -3.67 3.63
N TYR A 12 -4.42 -3.01 2.80
CA TYR A 12 -4.47 -3.07 1.35
C TYR A 12 -3.07 -2.86 0.76
N SER A 13 -2.88 -3.28 -0.49
CA SER A 13 -1.69 -2.98 -1.30
C SER A 13 -2.11 -2.18 -2.53
N VAL A 14 -1.27 -1.23 -2.97
CA VAL A 14 -1.55 -0.35 -4.10
C VAL A 14 -0.71 -0.77 -5.30
N ILE A 15 -1.35 -0.89 -6.47
CA ILE A 15 -0.67 -1.04 -7.76
C ILE A 15 -0.85 0.28 -8.53
N PRO A 16 0.23 1.06 -8.75
CA PRO A 16 0.15 2.28 -9.55
C PRO A 16 -0.34 1.98 -10.97
N SER A 17 -1.06 2.92 -11.59
CA SER A 17 -1.59 2.74 -12.95
C SER A 17 -0.50 2.40 -13.97
N LYS A 18 0.71 2.95 -13.81
CA LYS A 18 1.89 2.63 -14.61
C LYS A 18 2.26 1.14 -14.56
N ILE A 19 2.10 0.49 -13.42
CA ILE A 19 2.33 -0.95 -13.25
C ILE A 19 1.09 -1.76 -13.68
N LEU A 20 -0.11 -1.31 -13.27
CA LEU A 20 -1.38 -2.00 -13.52
C LEU A 20 -1.64 -2.19 -15.02
N TYR A 21 -1.47 -1.13 -15.81
CA TYR A 21 -1.75 -1.13 -17.24
C TYR A 21 -0.53 -1.47 -18.11
N ASN A 22 0.62 -1.76 -17.50
CA ASN A 22 1.78 -2.21 -18.28
C ASN A 22 1.50 -3.57 -18.91
N LYS A 23 1.56 -3.64 -20.24
CA LYS A 23 1.35 -4.87 -21.02
C LYS A 23 2.57 -5.80 -21.02
N GLU A 24 3.77 -5.28 -20.72
CA GLU A 24 5.02 -6.03 -20.64
C GLU A 24 5.22 -6.75 -19.29
N LEU A 25 4.36 -6.46 -18.31
CA LEU A 25 4.39 -7.10 -17.00
C LEU A 25 3.33 -8.19 -16.90
N LYS A 26 3.74 -9.35 -16.39
CA LYS A 26 2.84 -10.46 -16.06
C LYS A 26 1.93 -10.04 -14.90
N ALA A 27 0.71 -10.60 -14.84
CA ALA A 27 -0.23 -10.30 -13.75
C ALA A 27 0.40 -10.52 -12.36
N ASN A 28 1.14 -11.61 -12.18
CA ASN A 28 1.79 -11.91 -10.90
C ASN A 28 3.00 -11.02 -10.59
N GLU A 29 3.66 -10.42 -11.59
CA GLU A 29 4.69 -9.41 -11.35
C GLU A 29 4.08 -8.13 -10.77
N LYS A 30 2.88 -7.77 -11.22
CA LYS A 30 2.11 -6.63 -10.68
C LYS A 30 1.67 -6.90 -9.23
N LEU A 31 1.23 -8.12 -8.93
CA LEU A 31 0.92 -8.54 -7.54
C LEU A 31 2.16 -8.52 -6.65
N LEU A 32 3.28 -9.06 -7.12
CA LEU A 32 4.55 -9.04 -6.40
C LEU A 32 4.99 -7.60 -6.12
N TYR A 33 4.89 -6.70 -7.09
CA TYR A 33 5.18 -5.29 -6.91
C TYR A 33 4.30 -4.65 -5.81
N ALA A 34 3.00 -4.97 -5.78
CA ALA A 34 2.08 -4.50 -4.74
C ALA A 34 2.54 -4.94 -3.34
N MET A 35 2.92 -6.21 -3.20
CA MET A 35 3.43 -6.77 -1.94
C MET A 35 4.74 -6.12 -1.51
N ILE A 36 5.68 -5.93 -2.45
CA ILE A 36 6.94 -5.21 -2.20
C ILE A 36 6.65 -3.80 -1.70
N THR A 37 5.72 -3.09 -2.33
CA THR A 37 5.34 -1.72 -1.95
C THR A 37 4.75 -1.67 -0.54
N SER A 38 3.83 -2.59 -0.21
CA SER A 38 3.24 -2.68 1.14
C SER A 38 4.30 -2.94 2.22
N LEU A 39 5.23 -3.86 1.94
CA LEU A 39 6.29 -4.22 2.88
C LEU A 39 7.40 -3.16 2.98
N ALA A 40 7.59 -2.36 1.94
CA ALA A 40 8.53 -1.25 1.94
C ALA A 40 8.03 -0.02 2.71
N TYR A 41 6.73 0.06 3.02
CA TYR A 41 6.10 1.23 3.63
C TYR A 41 6.79 1.69 4.92
N LYS A 42 7.18 0.76 5.79
CA LYS A 42 7.73 1.10 7.11
C LYS A 42 9.18 1.58 7.06
N GLU A 43 10.02 0.87 6.31
CA GLU A 43 11.48 1.06 6.35
C GLU A 43 12.04 1.78 5.10
N GLY A 44 11.18 2.08 4.12
CA GLY A 44 11.57 2.58 2.79
C GLY A 44 12.11 1.50 1.85
N TYR A 45 12.17 0.23 2.29
CA TYR A 45 12.59 -0.92 1.49
C TYR A 45 11.93 -2.21 1.99
N CYS A 46 11.74 -3.15 1.06
CA CYS A 46 11.27 -4.49 1.39
C CYS A 46 12.47 -5.41 1.69
N PHE A 47 12.39 -6.12 2.83
CA PHE A 47 13.39 -7.12 3.26
C PHE A 47 12.92 -8.57 3.15
N ALA A 48 11.67 -8.79 2.71
CA ALA A 48 11.09 -10.13 2.63
C ALA A 48 11.87 -11.03 1.67
N THR A 49 11.89 -12.33 1.94
CA THR A 49 12.64 -13.33 1.16
C THR A 49 11.85 -13.85 -0.02
N ASN A 50 12.50 -14.53 -0.97
CA ASN A 50 11.77 -15.18 -2.08
C ASN A 50 10.81 -16.25 -1.58
N ASN A 51 11.17 -16.95 -0.50
CA ASN A 51 10.32 -17.97 0.11
C ASN A 51 9.02 -17.37 0.67
N TYR A 52 9.09 -16.19 1.28
CA TYR A 52 7.90 -15.49 1.75
C TYR A 52 6.92 -15.19 0.60
N PHE A 53 7.40 -14.59 -0.49
CA PHE A 53 6.55 -14.30 -1.64
C PHE A 53 6.05 -15.56 -2.36
N ALA A 54 6.89 -16.60 -2.40
CA ALA A 54 6.56 -17.89 -3.00
C ALA A 54 5.39 -18.56 -2.26
N GLU A 55 5.41 -18.53 -0.93
CA GLU A 55 4.33 -19.05 -0.08
C GLU A 55 3.02 -18.27 -0.29
N GLU A 56 3.08 -16.93 -0.26
CA GLU A 56 1.88 -16.08 -0.42
C GLU A 56 1.28 -16.14 -1.84
N LEU A 57 2.11 -16.31 -2.87
CA LEU A 57 1.65 -16.38 -4.27
C LEU A 57 1.46 -17.81 -4.78
N GLY A 58 1.73 -18.83 -3.96
CA GLY A 58 1.58 -20.23 -4.35
C GLY A 58 2.50 -20.67 -5.50
N VAL A 59 3.73 -20.13 -5.56
CA VAL A 59 4.70 -20.41 -6.64
C VAL A 59 6.05 -20.87 -6.11
N HIS A 60 6.92 -21.37 -7.00
CA HIS A 60 8.27 -21.73 -6.63
C HIS A 60 9.16 -20.49 -6.38
N PRO A 61 10.09 -20.49 -5.39
CA PRO A 61 10.99 -19.35 -5.12
C PRO A 61 11.82 -18.88 -6.32
N LYS A 62 12.15 -19.79 -7.23
CA LYS A 62 12.83 -19.48 -8.51
C LYS A 62 11.97 -18.58 -9.41
N THR A 63 10.66 -18.78 -9.42
CA THR A 63 9.71 -17.95 -10.18
C THR A 63 9.70 -16.52 -9.63
N VAL A 64 9.64 -16.37 -8.30
CA VAL A 64 9.76 -15.05 -7.64
C VAL A 64 11.10 -14.39 -8.00
N SER A 65 12.20 -15.14 -8.00
CA SER A 65 13.51 -14.62 -8.40
C SER A 65 13.52 -14.08 -9.83
N SER A 66 12.83 -14.77 -10.75
CA SER A 66 12.64 -14.31 -12.12
C SER A 66 11.86 -13.00 -12.15
N TRP A 67 10.71 -12.93 -11.47
CA TRP A 67 9.90 -11.70 -11.43
C TRP A 67 10.61 -10.51 -10.81
N ILE A 68 11.41 -10.71 -9.75
CA ILE A 68 12.25 -9.64 -9.18
C ILE A 68 13.28 -9.16 -10.21
N SER A 69 13.86 -10.08 -10.99
CA SER A 69 14.81 -9.71 -12.05
C SER A 69 14.11 -8.92 -13.16
N ASP A 70 12.95 -9.39 -13.62
CA ASP A 70 12.15 -8.71 -14.67
C ASP A 70 11.75 -7.30 -14.23
N LEU A 71 11.31 -7.12 -12.97
CA LEU A 71 10.98 -5.81 -12.41
C LEU A 71 12.20 -4.89 -12.27
N ARG A 72 13.36 -5.45 -11.89
CA ARG A 72 14.62 -4.71 -11.77
C ARG A 72 15.13 -4.26 -13.13
N ASP A 73 15.12 -5.15 -14.12
CA ASP A 73 15.67 -4.91 -15.44
C ASP A 73 14.82 -3.87 -16.21
N LYS A 74 13.50 -3.84 -15.94
CA LYS A 74 12.59 -2.78 -16.39
C LYS A 74 12.61 -1.52 -15.52
N ASN A 75 13.53 -1.44 -14.55
CA ASN A 75 13.77 -0.29 -13.68
C ASN A 75 12.58 0.10 -12.77
N TYR A 76 11.68 -0.84 -12.44
CA TYR A 76 10.59 -0.59 -11.48
C TYR A 76 11.04 -0.73 -10.02
N ILE A 77 12.08 -1.52 -9.78
CA ILE A 77 12.67 -1.72 -8.46
C ILE A 77 14.20 -1.67 -8.52
N LYS A 78 14.83 -1.34 -7.41
CA LYS A 78 16.28 -1.47 -7.20
C LYS A 78 16.54 -2.51 -6.11
N VAL A 79 17.48 -3.42 -6.35
CA VAL A 79 17.84 -4.46 -5.37
C VAL A 79 19.27 -4.23 -4.91
N GLU A 80 19.44 -4.06 -3.60
CA GLU A 80 20.74 -3.89 -2.95
C GLU A 80 21.02 -5.06 -2.00
N MET A 81 22.27 -5.53 -2.01
CA MET A 81 22.72 -6.64 -1.17
C MET A 81 23.67 -6.11 -0.11
N VAL A 82 23.23 -6.10 1.15
CA VAL A 82 24.05 -5.72 2.29
C VAL A 82 24.95 -6.89 2.65
N ARG A 83 26.26 -6.64 2.69
CA ARG A 83 27.29 -7.65 3.00
C ARG A 83 28.11 -7.23 4.21
N LYS A 84 28.58 -8.20 4.99
CA LYS A 84 29.61 -8.01 6.03
C LYS A 84 30.98 -7.79 5.38
N GLU A 85 31.95 -7.36 6.19
CA GLU A 85 33.36 -7.25 5.81
C GLU A 85 33.93 -8.56 5.24
N ASN A 86 33.48 -9.71 5.76
CA ASN A 86 33.84 -11.04 5.26
C ASN A 86 33.09 -11.46 3.95
N LYS A 87 32.47 -10.52 3.23
CA LYS A 87 31.67 -10.72 2.00
C LYS A 87 30.40 -11.55 2.16
N GLN A 88 30.01 -11.95 3.37
CA GLN A 88 28.76 -12.69 3.59
C GLN A 88 27.54 -11.77 3.42
N ILE A 89 26.54 -12.21 2.66
CA ILE A 89 25.27 -11.48 2.49
C ILE A 89 24.47 -11.55 3.80
N ILE A 90 24.15 -10.39 4.37
CA ILE A 90 23.34 -10.25 5.59
C ILE A 90 21.87 -10.15 5.21
N GLN A 91 21.57 -9.27 4.25
CA GLN A 91 20.22 -8.85 3.96
C GLN A 91 20.14 -8.32 2.53
N ARG A 92 18.99 -8.54 1.90
CA ARG A 92 18.62 -7.85 0.67
C ARG A 92 17.67 -6.70 0.99
N LYS A 93 17.80 -5.60 0.29
CA LYS A 93 16.89 -4.46 0.35
C LYS A 93 16.34 -4.21 -1.05
N ILE A 94 15.02 -4.24 -1.19
CA ILE A 94 14.33 -3.95 -2.44
C ILE A 94 13.64 -2.60 -2.31
N TYR A 95 14.09 -1.63 -3.11
CA TYR A 95 13.56 -0.28 -3.16
C TYR A 95 12.63 -0.14 -4.36
N ILE A 96 11.56 0.64 -4.21
CA ILE A 96 10.72 1.05 -5.33
C ILE A 96 11.48 2.13 -6.12
N ASN A 97 11.65 1.94 -7.43
CA ASN A 97 12.36 2.87 -8.31
C ASN A 97 11.45 3.55 -9.32
N ASP A 98 10.13 3.55 -9.05
CA ASP A 98 9.11 4.16 -9.90
C ASP A 98 8.49 5.36 -9.17
N VAL A 99 9.07 6.54 -9.35
CA VAL A 99 8.62 7.78 -8.68
C VAL A 99 7.95 8.70 -9.69
N PRO A 100 6.62 8.86 -9.57
CA PRO A 100 6.04 10.20 -9.57
C PRO A 100 5.22 10.47 -8.31
N TYR A 101 5.03 9.46 -7.47
CA TYR A 101 4.33 9.61 -6.19
C TYR A 101 5.37 9.77 -5.09
N PRO A 102 5.36 10.86 -4.30
CA PRO A 102 6.10 10.84 -3.06
C PRO A 102 5.60 9.63 -2.27
N LEU A 103 6.51 8.78 -1.78
CA LEU A 103 6.19 7.72 -0.80
C LEU A 103 5.52 8.29 0.47
N ASN A 104 5.43 9.62 0.57
CA ASN A 104 4.58 10.40 1.46
C ASN A 104 3.10 10.50 1.01
N ASN A 105 2.57 9.49 0.29
CA ASN A 105 1.14 9.40 0.00
C ASN A 105 0.39 9.13 1.32
N GLY A 106 0.02 10.20 2.03
CA GLY A 106 -1.35 10.74 2.04
C GLY A 106 -2.54 9.82 2.31
N TYR A 107 -2.34 8.52 2.53
CA TYR A 107 -3.30 7.66 3.22
C TYR A 107 -2.79 7.39 4.64
N GLN A 108 -2.27 8.44 5.29
CA GLN A 108 -2.51 8.55 6.72
C GLN A 108 -4.03 8.58 6.88
N TYR A 109 -4.62 7.50 7.40
CA TYR A 109 -5.65 7.71 8.39
C TYR A 109 -5.05 8.74 9.33
N GLN A 110 -5.64 9.94 9.41
CA GLN A 110 -5.26 10.90 10.42
C GLN A 110 -5.37 10.18 11.76
N SER A 111 -4.28 9.66 12.28
CA SER A 111 -4.15 9.44 13.70
C SER A 111 -4.02 10.85 14.26
N LYS A 112 -5.16 11.54 14.35
CA LYS A 112 -5.30 12.55 15.38
C LYS A 112 -5.06 11.78 16.67
N ASN A 113 -3.85 11.90 17.20
CA ASN A 113 -3.50 11.98 18.62
C ASN A 113 -1.99 11.86 18.78
N GLY A 114 -1.31 12.91 18.34
CA GLY A 114 0.09 13.20 18.63
C GLY A 114 0.25 14.71 18.80
N GLN A 115 -0.64 15.34 19.56
CA GLN A 115 -0.45 16.71 20.03
C GLN A 115 -0.62 16.71 21.54
N ALA A 116 0.35 17.33 22.19
CA ALA A 116 0.60 17.31 23.61
C ALA A 116 -0.63 17.65 24.45
N ILE A 117 -0.73 16.96 25.58
CA ILE A 117 -1.62 17.31 26.70
C ILE A 117 -1.24 18.71 27.16
N HIS A 118 -2.06 19.70 26.84
CA HIS A 118 -2.15 20.91 27.65
C HIS A 118 -3.44 20.82 28.44
N GLN A 119 -3.30 20.49 29.72
CA GLN A 119 -4.32 20.67 30.75
C GLN A 119 -4.61 22.16 30.91
N ASN A 120 -5.90 22.50 30.99
CA ASN A 120 -6.54 23.41 31.94
C ASN A 120 -7.94 23.74 31.39
N MET A 121 -8.98 23.13 31.97
CA MET A 121 -9.87 23.70 33.00
C MET A 121 -10.88 24.70 32.42
N GLU A 122 -12.15 24.29 32.31
CA GLU A 122 -13.26 24.83 33.10
C GLU A 122 -14.61 24.25 32.63
N ASP A 123 -15.51 24.12 33.62
CA ASP A 123 -16.73 23.33 33.64
C ASP A 123 -17.78 23.71 32.59
N ASN A 124 -18.64 22.75 32.21
CA ASN A 124 -20.08 22.88 32.48
C ASN A 124 -20.87 21.60 32.15
N ASN A 125 -21.62 21.20 33.17
CA ASN A 125 -22.45 20.02 33.26
C ASN A 125 -23.86 20.40 32.76
N ILE A 126 -24.33 19.85 31.64
CA ILE A 126 -25.77 19.90 31.30
C ILE A 126 -26.24 18.50 30.92
N ARG A 127 -26.77 17.80 31.93
CA ARG A 127 -27.79 16.77 31.78
C ARG A 127 -29.02 17.40 31.13
N PHE A 128 -29.41 16.97 29.93
CA PHE A 128 -30.82 16.88 29.55
C PHE A 128 -31.06 15.72 28.57
N ASN A 129 -31.91 14.82 29.03
CA ASN A 129 -32.46 13.68 28.32
C ASN A 129 -33.59 14.19 27.42
N ASN A 130 -33.54 13.96 26.09
CA ASN A 130 -34.78 13.88 25.32
C ASN A 130 -34.62 13.06 24.03
N LYS A 131 -35.47 12.03 23.93
CA LYS A 131 -35.61 11.09 22.82
C LYS A 131 -36.36 11.79 21.69
N ASN A 132 -35.81 11.85 20.48
CA ASN A 132 -36.60 12.04 19.26
C ASN A 132 -35.92 11.40 18.06
N ASN A 133 -36.52 10.31 17.58
CA ASN A 133 -36.28 9.72 16.28
C ASN A 133 -36.68 10.73 15.21
N ASN A 134 -35.71 11.42 14.61
CA ASN A 134 -35.89 12.01 13.29
C ASN A 134 -34.92 11.34 12.33
N LYS A 135 -35.46 10.81 11.23
CA LYS A 135 -34.78 10.32 10.03
C LYS A 135 -33.82 11.41 9.53
N GLY A 136 -32.63 11.47 10.13
CA GLY A 136 -31.57 12.36 9.71
C GLY A 136 -30.85 11.72 8.53
N HIS A 137 -30.79 12.44 7.42
CA HIS A 137 -29.91 12.15 6.29
C HIS A 137 -28.59 11.55 6.81
N ARG A 138 -28.29 10.30 6.43
CA ARG A 138 -26.93 9.79 6.52
C ARG A 138 -26.08 10.79 5.76
N LYS A 139 -25.30 11.61 6.48
CA LYS A 139 -24.23 12.39 5.88
C LYS A 139 -23.29 11.36 5.28
N PHE A 140 -23.41 11.13 3.97
CA PHE A 140 -22.33 10.51 3.22
C PHE A 140 -21.14 11.44 3.41
N ILE A 141 -20.16 10.98 4.17
CA ILE A 141 -18.85 11.65 4.22
C ILE A 141 -18.21 11.34 2.86
N SER A 142 -18.60 12.06 1.82
CA SER A 142 -17.90 12.04 0.54
C SER A 142 -16.80 13.10 0.59
N ASN A 143 -15.72 12.82 1.32
CA ASN A 143 -14.51 13.66 1.30
C ASN A 143 -13.72 13.51 -0.03
N TYR A 144 -14.40 13.25 -1.15
CA TYR A 144 -13.79 13.18 -2.48
C TYR A 144 -14.04 14.50 -3.21
N GLU A 145 -13.40 15.57 -2.74
CA GLU A 145 -13.51 16.90 -3.37
C GLU A 145 -12.80 16.98 -4.73
N ASN A 146 -11.98 15.96 -5.08
CA ASN A 146 -11.25 15.87 -6.34
C ASN A 146 -11.58 14.57 -7.06
N GLN A 147 -12.81 14.44 -7.56
CA GLN A 147 -13.16 13.33 -8.45
C GLN A 147 -12.35 13.45 -9.75
N ARG A 148 -11.72 12.35 -10.19
CA ARG A 148 -11.05 12.32 -11.49
C ARG A 148 -12.09 12.59 -12.57
N GLN A 149 -11.89 13.66 -13.33
CA GLN A 149 -12.71 13.94 -14.51
C GLN A 149 -12.18 13.11 -15.68
N TYR A 150 -13.07 12.34 -16.30
CA TYR A 150 -12.77 11.58 -17.50
C TYR A 150 -13.41 12.28 -18.70
N THR A 151 -12.74 12.26 -19.86
CA THR A 151 -13.34 12.79 -21.09
C THR A 151 -14.52 11.93 -21.52
N LYS A 152 -15.51 12.54 -22.17
CA LYS A 152 -16.68 11.84 -22.71
C LYS A 152 -16.26 10.75 -23.70
N GLU A 153 -15.28 11.04 -24.56
CA GLU A 153 -14.68 10.09 -25.50
C GLU A 153 -14.07 8.87 -24.78
N PHE A 154 -13.35 9.09 -23.67
CA PHE A 154 -12.79 7.99 -22.89
C PHE A 154 -13.89 7.13 -22.29
N LEU A 155 -14.93 7.74 -21.70
CA LEU A 155 -16.06 6.99 -21.15
C LEU A 155 -16.81 6.19 -22.23
N GLU A 156 -17.10 6.80 -23.37
CA GLU A 156 -17.74 6.14 -24.51
C GLU A 156 -16.89 4.97 -25.03
N SER A 157 -15.56 5.12 -25.06
CA SER A 157 -14.66 4.04 -25.44
C SER A 157 -14.70 2.81 -24.51
N LEU A 158 -15.11 2.98 -23.25
CA LEU A 158 -15.27 1.86 -22.30
C LEU A 158 -16.59 1.09 -22.49
N TYR A 159 -17.58 1.73 -23.10
CA TYR A 159 -18.91 1.14 -23.35
C TYR A 159 -19.10 0.64 -24.78
N ALA A 160 -18.20 1.01 -25.70
CA ALA A 160 -18.21 0.55 -27.07
C ALA A 160 -17.75 -0.92 -27.13
N ASN A 161 -18.63 -1.81 -27.62
CA ASN A 161 -18.32 -3.20 -27.97
C ASN A 161 -17.82 -3.32 -29.41
#